data_AF-A0A8S2MYX1-F1
#
_entry.id   AF-A0A8S2MYX1-F1
#
_cell.length_a   1.000
_cell.length_b   1.000
_cell.length_c   1.000
_cell.angle_alpha   90.00
_cell.angle_beta   90.00
_cell.angle_gamma   90.00
#
_symmetry.space_group_name_H-M   'P 1'
#
loop_
_entity.id
_entity.type
_entity.pdbx_description
1 polymer ?
#
loop_
_entity_poly.entity_id
_entity_poly.type
_entity_poly.pdbx_seq_one_letter_code
_entity_poly.pdbx_strand_id
1 'polypeptide(L)'
;MCSPNLEFQYINPSTQVALYSRPANQSITPNSMKWTVYQGLMNRSSGVENRTQFTKFNSDPDDWFFGRDTANFTASNQLFLQNRGIFFWRLEVVYTFNEVNSSSALDFEINQEPTPGDCSIHPPSGTTSTMFKILCSDWEDKDGIKDFSFYG
;
A
#
# COMPACT_ATOMS: atom_id res chain seq x y z
N MET A 1 -24.57 6.06 1.90
CA MET A 1 -23.47 5.64 2.80
C MET A 1 -22.66 4.61 2.03
N CYS A 2 -21.47 4.96 1.56
CA CYS A 2 -20.59 3.97 0.93
C CYS A 2 -19.99 3.11 2.05
N SER A 3 -20.12 1.79 1.93
CA SER A 3 -19.47 0.87 2.87
C SER A 3 -17.96 1.12 2.82
N PRO A 4 -17.27 1.30 3.95
CA PRO A 4 -15.82 1.31 3.94
C PRO A 4 -15.35 -0.03 3.35
N ASN A 5 -14.42 0.04 2.41
CA ASN A 5 -13.78 -1.16 1.87
C ASN A 5 -12.92 -1.70 3.02
N LEU A 6 -13.38 -2.78 3.66
CA LEU A 6 -12.74 -3.35 4.86
C LEU A 6 -11.52 -4.22 4.51
N GLU A 7 -11.28 -4.46 3.22
CA GLU A 7 -10.17 -5.27 2.74
C GLU A 7 -8.99 -4.40 2.28
N PHE A 8 -7.80 -4.78 2.74
CA PHE A 8 -6.55 -4.16 2.32
C PHE A 8 -6.27 -4.45 0.85
N GLN A 9 -5.86 -3.42 0.12
CA GLN A 9 -5.33 -3.54 -1.22
C GLN A 9 -3.81 -3.73 -1.15
N TYR A 10 -3.30 -4.81 -1.73
CA TYR A 10 -1.86 -5.09 -1.74
C TYR A 10 -1.17 -4.32 -2.87
N ILE A 11 -0.14 -3.54 -2.53
CA ILE A 11 0.60 -2.74 -3.51
C ILE A 11 2.12 -2.89 -3.33
N ASN A 12 2.85 -2.88 -4.45
CA ASN A 12 4.30 -2.80 -4.43
C ASN A 12 4.75 -1.38 -4.03
N PRO A 13 5.83 -1.21 -3.25
CA PRO A 13 6.32 0.11 -2.83
C PRO A 13 6.75 1.02 -3.99
N SER A 14 7.10 0.46 -5.15
CA SER A 14 7.44 1.24 -6.35
C SER A 14 6.22 1.77 -7.10
N THR A 15 5.00 1.36 -6.72
CA THR A 15 3.75 1.74 -7.37
C THR A 15 3.30 3.14 -6.95
N GLN A 16 2.92 3.95 -7.94
CA GLN A 16 2.19 5.19 -7.70
C GLN A 16 0.69 4.87 -7.55
N VAL A 17 0.04 5.47 -6.55
CA VAL A 17 -1.40 5.25 -6.31
C VAL A 17 -2.17 6.46 -6.80
N ALA A 18 -3.04 6.26 -7.79
CA ALA A 18 -3.97 7.27 -8.29
C ALA A 18 -5.40 6.85 -7.95
N LEU A 19 -6.11 7.71 -7.25
CA LEU A 19 -7.48 7.50 -6.81
C LEU A 19 -8.40 8.55 -7.43
N TYR A 20 -9.58 8.10 -7.81
CA TYR A 20 -10.68 8.97 -8.17
C TYR A 20 -11.80 8.78 -7.15
N SER A 21 -12.36 9.90 -6.67
CA SER A 21 -13.52 9.84 -5.79
C SER A 21 -14.64 10.75 -6.26
N ARG A 22 -15.85 10.25 -6.06
CA ARG A 22 -17.09 10.94 -6.39
C ARG A 22 -18.16 10.62 -5.35
N PRO A 23 -19.02 11.57 -4.97
CA PRO A 23 -20.19 11.29 -4.16
C PRO A 23 -21.11 10.27 -4.83
N ALA A 24 -21.67 9.35 -4.05
CA ALA A 24 -22.58 8.31 -4.58
C ALA A 24 -23.82 8.91 -5.27
N ASN A 25 -24.34 10.03 -4.73
CA ASN A 25 -25.40 10.79 -5.37
C ASN A 25 -24.81 11.89 -6.25
N GLN A 26 -24.89 11.69 -7.56
CA GLN A 26 -24.32 12.58 -8.58
C GLN A 26 -24.98 13.96 -8.62
N SER A 27 -26.19 14.10 -8.07
CA SER A 27 -26.94 15.35 -8.03
C SER A 27 -26.51 16.28 -6.89
N ILE A 28 -25.67 15.80 -5.96
CA ILE A 28 -25.19 16.58 -4.82
C ILE A 28 -23.72 16.93 -5.03
N THR A 29 -23.43 18.22 -5.11
CA THR A 29 -22.05 18.71 -5.23
C THR A 29 -21.55 19.09 -3.84
N PRO A 30 -20.42 18.53 -3.37
CA PRO A 30 -19.83 18.93 -2.10
C PRO A 30 -19.30 20.36 -2.18
N ASN A 31 -19.37 21.09 -1.07
CA ASN A 31 -18.79 22.44 -0.95
C ASN A 31 -17.27 22.39 -1.05
N SER A 32 -16.68 21.35 -0.46
CA SER A 32 -15.26 21.05 -0.57
C SER A 32 -15.00 19.56 -0.39
N MET A 33 -13.82 19.13 -0.79
CA MET A 33 -13.33 17.80 -0.51
C MET A 33 -11.85 17.86 -0.14
N LYS A 34 -11.40 16.92 0.69
CA LYS A 34 -10.01 16.86 1.13
C LYS A 34 -9.55 15.43 1.33
N TRP A 35 -8.41 15.10 0.75
CA TRP A 35 -7.71 13.84 0.96
C TRP A 35 -6.75 13.94 2.14
N THR A 36 -6.87 12.97 3.04
CA THR A 36 -6.00 12.80 4.20
C THR A 36 -5.34 11.43 4.14
N VAL A 37 -4.03 11.42 4.37
CA VAL A 37 -3.22 10.21 4.35
C VAL A 37 -2.89 9.82 5.77
N TYR A 38 -3.01 8.53 6.07
CA TYR A 38 -2.73 7.96 7.38
C TYR A 38 -1.73 6.81 7.24
N GLN A 39 -0.84 6.72 8.21
CA GLN A 39 0.03 5.57 8.42
C GLN A 39 -0.61 4.64 9.46
N GLY A 40 -0.54 3.35 9.22
CA GLY A 40 -1.08 2.31 10.09
C GLY A 40 0.01 1.56 10.84
N LEU A 41 -0.21 1.32 12.12
CA LEU A 41 0.61 0.46 12.96
C LEU A 41 -0.22 -0.75 13.40
N MET A 42 0.33 -1.95 13.24
CA MET A 42 -0.29 -3.17 13.72
C MET A 42 0.08 -3.37 15.19
N ASN A 43 -0.86 -3.11 16.10
CA ASN A 43 -0.67 -3.42 17.51
C ASN A 43 -0.84 -4.92 17.72
N ARG A 44 0.27 -5.65 17.78
CA ARG A 44 0.28 -7.07 18.17
C ARG A 44 0.21 -7.19 19.69
N SER A 45 -0.92 -6.86 20.28
CA SER A 45 -1.20 -7.23 21.67
C SER A 45 -1.83 -8.63 21.69
N SER A 46 -1.21 -9.53 22.45
CA SER A 46 -1.61 -10.93 22.62
C SER A 46 -3.05 -11.06 23.13
N GLY A 47 -3.99 -11.38 22.25
CA GLY A 47 -5.34 -11.85 22.61
C GLY A 47 -6.52 -11.06 22.05
N VAL A 48 -6.32 -9.96 21.33
CA VAL A 48 -7.39 -9.21 20.66
C VAL A 48 -7.09 -9.15 19.17
N GLU A 49 -8.12 -9.32 18.34
CA GLU A 49 -8.05 -9.24 16.87
C GLU A 49 -7.06 -8.18 16.39
N ASN A 50 -6.19 -8.55 15.45
CA ASN A 50 -5.18 -7.67 14.89
C ASN A 50 -5.83 -6.42 14.27
N ARG A 51 -5.91 -5.32 15.02
CA ARG A 51 -6.46 -4.06 14.54
C ARG A 51 -5.33 -3.11 14.17
N THR A 52 -5.31 -2.71 12.90
CA THR A 52 -4.42 -1.64 12.42
C THR A 52 -4.91 -0.30 12.95
N GLN A 53 -4.08 0.37 13.75
CA GLN A 53 -4.36 1.71 14.23
C GLN A 53 -3.81 2.73 13.24
N PHE A 54 -4.68 3.53 12.65
CA PHE A 54 -4.30 4.59 11.72
C PHE A 54 -4.06 5.91 12.44
N THR A 55 -2.94 6.56 12.13
CA THR A 55 -2.60 7.91 12.59
C THR A 55 -2.29 8.78 11.40
N LYS A 56 -2.68 10.06 11.47
CA LYS A 56 -2.48 10.98 10.35
C LYS A 56 -0.99 11.09 10.02
N PHE A 57 -0.65 10.89 8.76
CA PHE A 57 0.69 11.08 8.27
C PHE A 57 0.95 12.59 8.09
N ASN A 58 1.88 13.13 8.86
CA ASN A 58 2.06 14.58 8.99
C ASN A 58 3.23 15.14 8.17
N SER A 59 4.04 14.30 7.52
CA SER A 59 5.01 14.78 6.53
C SER A 59 4.30 15.02 5.21
N ASP A 60 4.35 16.26 4.75
CA ASP A 60 3.77 16.70 3.49
C ASP A 60 4.86 17.37 2.64
N PRO A 61 5.86 16.63 2.14
CA PRO A 61 6.68 17.15 1.06
C PRO A 61 5.74 17.43 -0.12
N ASP A 62 5.82 18.64 -0.67
CA ASP A 62 4.93 19.10 -1.75
C ASP A 62 4.91 18.14 -2.97
N ASP A 63 5.93 17.31 -3.12
CA ASP A 63 6.13 16.41 -4.27
C ASP A 63 5.50 15.02 -4.11
N TRP A 64 4.95 14.67 -2.93
CA TRP A 64 4.41 13.33 -2.68
C TRP A 64 2.92 13.21 -2.99
N PHE A 65 2.19 14.32 -3.01
CA PHE A 65 0.73 14.31 -3.06
C PHE A 65 0.20 15.34 -4.05
N PHE A 66 -0.57 14.88 -5.03
CA PHE A 66 -1.18 15.75 -6.05
C PHE A 66 -2.70 15.69 -5.95
N GLY A 67 -3.35 16.85 -6.07
CA GLY A 67 -4.82 16.93 -6.13
C GLY A 67 -5.53 16.66 -4.79
N ARG A 68 -4.90 16.95 -3.64
CA ARG A 68 -5.47 16.73 -2.30
C ARG A 68 -6.85 17.34 -2.07
N ASP A 69 -7.18 18.43 -2.73
CA ASP A 69 -8.49 19.09 -2.61
C ASP A 69 -9.37 18.86 -3.86
N THR A 70 -9.09 17.81 -4.64
CA THR A 70 -9.79 17.51 -5.90
C THR A 70 -10.24 16.05 -5.97
N ALA A 71 -11.12 15.75 -6.93
CA ALA A 71 -11.64 14.40 -7.16
C ALA A 71 -10.55 13.39 -7.55
N ASN A 72 -9.48 13.87 -8.20
CA ASN A 72 -8.33 13.08 -8.60
C ASN A 72 -7.21 13.29 -7.59
N PHE A 73 -6.82 12.23 -6.89
CA PHE A 73 -5.72 12.27 -5.94
C PHE A 73 -4.65 11.29 -6.34
N THR A 74 -3.40 11.73 -6.27
CA THR A 74 -2.25 10.87 -6.54
C THR A 74 -1.27 10.93 -5.39
N ALA A 75 -0.93 9.77 -4.85
CA ALA A 75 0.23 9.57 -3.98
C ALA A 75 1.38 9.00 -4.81
N SER A 76 2.48 9.76 -4.90
CA SER A 76 3.70 9.34 -5.58
C SER A 76 4.30 8.09 -4.94
N ASN A 77 4.99 7.26 -5.73
CA ASN A 77 5.72 6.10 -5.19
C ASN A 77 6.82 6.50 -4.19
N GLN A 78 7.30 7.75 -4.25
CA GLN A 78 8.25 8.29 -3.27
C GLN A 78 7.71 8.24 -1.84
N LEU A 79 6.38 8.34 -1.65
CA LEU A 79 5.75 8.17 -0.34
C LEU A 79 6.15 6.83 0.28
N PHE A 80 6.03 5.74 -0.47
CA PHE A 80 6.29 4.39 0.04
C PHE A 80 7.78 4.09 0.09
N LEU A 81 8.55 4.52 -0.93
CA LEU A 81 9.99 4.29 -1.00
C LEU A 81 10.77 4.99 0.12
N GLN A 82 10.33 6.17 0.56
CA GLN A 82 10.96 6.94 1.63
C GLN A 82 10.46 6.54 3.03
N ASN A 83 9.37 5.77 3.12
CA ASN A 83 8.76 5.34 4.37
C ASN A 83 8.64 3.81 4.47
N ARG A 84 9.74 3.10 4.15
CA ARG A 84 9.77 1.62 4.09
C ARG A 84 9.37 0.91 5.39
N GLY A 85 9.47 1.59 6.54
CA GLY A 85 9.07 1.06 7.84
C GLY A 85 7.54 1.07 8.09
N ILE A 86 6.75 1.62 7.17
CA ILE A 86 5.29 1.73 7.28
C ILE A 86 4.63 0.77 6.28
N PHE A 87 3.99 -0.26 6.82
CA PHE A 87 3.38 -1.33 6.04
C PHE A 87 1.93 -1.04 5.66
N PHE A 88 1.21 -0.28 6.48
CA PHE A 88 -0.21 -0.03 6.29
C PHE A 88 -0.47 1.43 6.03
N TRP A 89 -1.29 1.72 5.03
CA TRP A 89 -1.67 3.07 4.66
C TRP A 89 -3.17 3.18 4.52
N ARG A 90 -3.73 4.33 4.89
CA ARG A 90 -5.12 4.66 4.62
C ARG A 90 -5.18 5.99 3.88
N LEU A 91 -5.88 5.97 2.75
CA LEU A 91 -6.17 7.14 1.94
C LEU A 91 -7.66 7.45 2.10
N GLU A 92 -7.96 8.46 2.90
CA GLU A 92 -9.33 8.89 3.19
C GLU A 92 -9.64 10.18 2.45
N VAL A 93 -10.81 10.23 1.82
CA VAL A 93 -11.40 11.45 1.30
C VAL A 93 -12.55 11.87 2.21
N VAL A 94 -12.56 13.13 2.60
CA VAL A 94 -13.65 13.76 3.35
C VAL A 94 -14.32 14.78 2.44
N TYR A 95 -15.62 14.62 2.27
CA TYR A 95 -16.51 15.55 1.61
C TYR A 95 -17.20 16.42 2.65
N THR A 96 -17.17 17.72 2.46
CA THR A 96 -17.95 18.67 3.25
C THR A 96 -19.13 19.15 2.43
N PHE A 97 -20.32 18.88 2.94
CA PHE A 97 -21.58 19.50 2.52
C PHE A 97 -21.98 20.53 3.58
N ASN A 98 -22.92 21.42 3.27
CA ASN A 98 -23.34 22.54 4.13
C ASN A 98 -23.31 22.24 5.65
N GLU A 99 -23.96 21.17 6.09
CA GLU A 99 -24.10 20.84 7.52
C GLU A 99 -23.56 19.44 7.89
N VAL A 100 -23.08 18.68 6.91
CA VAL A 100 -22.72 17.27 7.11
C VAL A 100 -21.43 16.94 6.37
N ASN A 101 -20.53 16.24 7.06
CA ASN A 101 -19.37 15.63 6.43
C ASN A 101 -19.66 14.17 6.12
N SER A 102 -19.17 13.71 4.98
CA SER A 102 -19.16 12.29 4.63
C SER A 102 -17.75 11.90 4.23
N SER A 103 -17.29 10.72 4.62
CA SER A 103 -15.97 10.23 4.22
C SER A 103 -16.03 8.85 3.60
N SER A 104 -14.97 8.53 2.87
CA SER A 104 -14.70 7.21 2.32
C SER A 104 -13.20 6.97 2.37
N ALA A 105 -12.77 5.73 2.58
CA ALA A 105 -11.36 5.38 2.68
C ALA A 105 -11.04 4.10 1.91
N LEU A 106 -9.78 4.01 1.48
CA LEU A 106 -9.15 2.78 1.00
C LEU A 106 -7.92 2.50 1.84
N ASP A 107 -7.79 1.24 2.23
CA ASP A 107 -6.68 0.74 3.03
C ASP A 107 -5.72 -0.06 2.14
N PHE A 108 -4.43 0.14 2.33
CA PHE A 108 -3.36 -0.46 1.54
C PHE A 108 -2.38 -1.17 2.46
N GLU A 109 -1.92 -2.34 2.04
CA GLU A 109 -0.79 -3.06 2.63
C GLU A 109 0.35 -3.08 1.60
N ILE A 110 1.52 -2.59 2.01
CA ILE A 110 2.70 -2.55 1.16
C ILE A 110 3.34 -3.94 1.18
N ASN A 111 3.38 -4.58 0.01
CA ASN A 111 4.14 -5.81 -0.16
C ASN A 111 5.62 -5.51 0.07
N GLN A 112 6.19 -6.15 1.09
CA GLN A 112 7.56 -5.89 1.49
C GLN A 112 8.53 -6.61 0.56
N GLU A 113 9.74 -6.06 0.46
CA GLU A 113 10.84 -6.82 -0.11
C GLU A 113 11.01 -8.11 0.72
N PRO A 114 11.15 -9.28 0.06
CA PRO A 114 11.43 -10.53 0.76
C PRO A 114 12.74 -10.40 1.54
N THR A 115 12.88 -11.18 2.61
CA THR A 115 14.14 -11.19 3.36
C THR A 115 15.26 -11.72 2.47
N PRO A 116 16.48 -11.14 2.51
CA PRO A 116 17.60 -11.66 1.74
C PRO A 116 17.86 -13.12 2.12
N GLY A 117 17.59 -14.03 1.17
CA GLY A 117 17.98 -15.43 1.26
C GLY A 117 19.20 -15.72 0.39
N ASP A 118 19.74 -16.93 0.50
CA ASP A 118 20.84 -17.38 -0.34
C ASP A 118 20.33 -18.34 -1.43
N CYS A 119 20.85 -18.22 -2.64
CA CYS A 119 20.52 -19.10 -3.75
C CYS A 119 21.81 -19.65 -4.37
N SER A 120 21.88 -20.97 -4.49
CA SER A 120 23.00 -21.67 -5.14
C SER A 120 22.53 -22.50 -6.31
N ILE A 121 23.40 -22.65 -7.32
CA ILE A 121 23.16 -23.49 -8.49
C ILE A 121 23.98 -24.77 -8.34
N HIS A 122 23.35 -25.92 -8.57
CA HIS A 122 24.02 -27.21 -8.53
C HIS A 122 23.71 -28.06 -9.77
N PRO A 123 24.72 -28.49 -10.55
CA PRO A 123 26.15 -28.21 -10.38
C PRO A 123 26.50 -26.74 -10.76
N PRO A 124 27.57 -26.16 -10.19
CA PRO A 124 27.97 -24.77 -10.44
C PRO A 124 28.57 -24.54 -11.84
N SER A 125 28.85 -25.60 -12.58
CA SER A 125 29.39 -25.56 -13.94
C SER A 125 28.73 -26.61 -14.82
N GLY A 126 28.57 -26.27 -16.10
CA GLY A 126 27.88 -27.12 -17.06
C GLY A 126 28.03 -26.64 -18.49
N THR A 127 27.44 -27.42 -19.39
CA THR A 127 27.28 -27.12 -20.82
C THR A 127 25.85 -26.62 -21.08
N THR A 128 25.55 -26.24 -22.32
CA THR A 128 24.19 -25.81 -22.72
C THR A 128 23.10 -26.87 -22.51
N SER A 129 23.47 -28.14 -22.33
CA SER A 129 22.55 -29.26 -22.07
C SER A 129 22.62 -29.79 -20.64
N THR A 130 23.43 -29.19 -19.75
CA THR A 130 23.55 -29.67 -18.37
C THR A 130 22.33 -29.25 -17.57
N MET A 131 21.56 -30.21 -17.07
CA MET A 131 20.50 -29.95 -16.10
C MET A 131 21.10 -29.45 -14.79
N PHE A 132 20.53 -28.38 -14.26
CA PHE A 132 20.92 -27.81 -12.97
C PHE A 132 19.70 -27.61 -12.07
N LYS A 133 19.95 -27.52 -10.77
CA LYS A 133 18.97 -27.17 -9.75
C LYS A 133 19.36 -25.84 -9.13
N ILE A 134 18.38 -24.99 -8.86
CA ILE A 134 18.54 -23.80 -8.04
C ILE A 134 18.02 -24.16 -6.65
N LEU A 135 18.88 -23.99 -5.65
CA LEU A 135 18.56 -24.22 -4.25
C LEU A 135 18.58 -22.87 -3.54
N CYS A 136 17.40 -22.38 -3.18
CA CYS A 136 17.26 -21.15 -2.40
C CYS A 136 16.84 -21.48 -0.96
N SER A 137 17.61 -21.01 0.03
CA SER A 137 17.26 -21.01 1.45
C SER A 137 16.91 -19.59 1.91
N ASP A 138 16.08 -19.48 2.95
CA ASP A 138 15.79 -18.23 3.65
C ASP A 138 15.15 -17.12 2.78
N TRP A 139 14.72 -17.47 1.57
CA TRP A 139 13.76 -16.71 0.77
C TRP A 139 12.36 -17.00 1.29
N GLU A 140 11.97 -16.29 2.34
CA GLU A 140 10.62 -16.28 2.88
C GLU A 140 9.96 -14.93 2.59
N ASP A 141 8.88 -14.93 1.85
CA ASP A 141 7.89 -13.88 1.87
C ASP A 141 6.89 -14.15 3.02
N LYS A 142 6.17 -13.13 3.48
CA LYS A 142 5.15 -13.33 4.54
C LYS A 142 3.97 -14.17 4.06
N ASP A 143 3.81 -14.34 2.76
CA ASP A 143 2.62 -14.91 2.12
C ASP A 143 2.87 -16.39 1.72
N GLY A 144 4.10 -16.89 1.90
CA GLY A 144 4.53 -18.25 1.59
C GLY A 144 4.68 -18.53 0.09
N ILE A 145 4.59 -17.50 -0.75
CA ILE A 145 4.75 -17.56 -2.20
C ILE A 145 6.20 -17.22 -2.55
N LYS A 146 6.92 -18.20 -3.07
CA LYS A 146 8.22 -17.95 -3.70
C LYS A 146 8.01 -17.22 -5.02
N ASP A 147 7.90 -15.89 -4.95
CA ASP A 147 7.88 -15.04 -6.13
C ASP A 147 9.30 -14.97 -6.71
N PHE A 148 9.58 -15.89 -7.63
CA PHE A 148 10.80 -15.89 -8.45
C PHE A 148 10.73 -14.81 -9.53
N SER A 149 10.49 -13.55 -9.15
CA SER A 149 10.66 -12.43 -10.07
C SER A 149 12.12 -11.99 -10.02
N PHE A 150 12.81 -12.14 -11.15
CA PHE A 150 14.17 -11.63 -11.35
C PHE A 150 14.12 -10.10 -11.23
N TYR A 151 14.56 -9.55 -10.11
CA TYR A 151 14.83 -8.13 -9.94
C TYR A 151 16.16 -7.84 -10.64
N GLY A 152 16.10 -7.68 -11.97
CA GLY A 152 17.23 -7.32 -12.82
C GLY A 152 17.52 -5.83 -12.81
#